data_AF-A0A970N3W7-F1
#
_entry.id   AF-A0A970N3W7-F1
#
_cell.length_a   1.000
_cell.length_b   1.000
_cell.length_c   1.000
_cell.angle_alpha   90.00
_cell.angle_beta   90.00
_cell.angle_gamma   90.00
#
_symmetry.space_group_name_H-M   'P 1'
#
loop_
_entity.id
_entity.type
_entity.pdbx_description
1 polymer ?
#
loop_
_entity_poly.entity_id
_entity_poly.type
_entity_poly.pdbx_seq_one_letter_code
_entity_poly.pdbx_strand_id
1 'polypeptide(L)'
;MYIYNLKAVAKKLEIDYAEVTSHISHMGELGASREELLRDYIKNYLPEKFKVGRGIILDSDGHQSRQQDFIIYDAFNSPAALLMDGLQVLPIESVYCTIEIKSTLNKTELAKCVENIKSVRMLKPCVIHNLPIQPAITNKSLGFVFAYTSDTSIETLLDNFYELNKNVELDHQISLVCVLDKGLILRTNNSMIGQISYVPAPNTTLGFCKNPLETNFYLFYLFLMNALNSMTNLPPDLMTYAEKQGALSIKTIYPNKYVSESGTYNFGNVTLTGAFIKQFPDLMKKSTQFQNGAMNKDELLDFLLSDISTVANTINNGNTNNLLFGDESKGINLNKILSLYIKKSKGIPLTVEEIALYNQQSDAIYGMYITMCPPKDDNGQPV
;
A
#
# COMPACT_ATOMS: atom_id res chain seq x y z
N MET A 1 -32.97 25.90 -5.92
CA MET A 1 -33.57 24.57 -6.20
C MET A 1 -32.74 23.42 -5.61
N TYR A 2 -31.43 23.31 -5.89
CA TYR A 2 -30.55 22.29 -5.27
C TYR A 2 -30.47 22.33 -3.72
N ILE A 3 -30.36 23.53 -3.12
CA ILE A 3 -30.31 23.70 -1.65
C ILE A 3 -31.64 23.31 -0.96
N TYR A 4 -32.78 23.54 -1.63
CA TYR A 4 -34.09 23.12 -1.12
C TYR A 4 -34.22 21.59 -1.14
N ASN A 5 -33.60 20.95 -2.15
CA ASN A 5 -33.53 19.51 -2.28
C ASN A 5 -32.66 18.88 -1.20
N LEU A 6 -31.57 19.51 -0.78
CA LEU A 6 -30.71 19.00 0.29
C LEU A 6 -31.40 18.96 1.66
N LYS A 7 -32.22 19.96 2.01
CA LYS A 7 -33.04 19.92 3.24
C LYS A 7 -34.17 18.89 3.15
N ALA A 8 -34.77 18.70 1.98
CA ALA A 8 -35.77 17.67 1.76
C ALA A 8 -35.15 16.26 1.80
N VAL A 9 -33.93 16.10 1.27
CA VAL A 9 -33.12 14.89 1.37
C VAL A 9 -32.75 14.65 2.83
N ALA A 10 -32.24 15.64 3.58
CA ALA A 10 -32.01 15.53 5.02
C ALA A 10 -33.26 15.05 5.74
N LYS A 11 -34.39 15.71 5.53
CA LYS A 11 -35.66 15.36 6.17
C LYS A 11 -36.18 13.98 5.77
N LYS A 12 -35.95 13.56 4.53
CA LYS A 12 -36.28 12.20 4.06
C LYS A 12 -35.33 11.18 4.69
N LEU A 13 -34.04 11.50 4.75
CA LEU A 13 -33.02 10.73 5.46
C LEU A 13 -33.39 10.52 6.93
N GLU A 14 -33.91 11.56 7.56
CA GLU A 14 -34.41 11.56 8.94
C GLU A 14 -35.67 10.70 9.12
N ILE A 15 -36.68 10.87 8.25
CA ILE A 15 -37.95 10.14 8.33
C ILE A 15 -37.72 8.64 8.10
N ASP A 16 -37.01 8.29 7.01
CA ASP A 16 -36.72 6.90 6.67
C ASP A 16 -35.95 6.22 7.81
N TYR A 17 -35.00 6.95 8.44
CA TYR A 17 -34.22 6.42 9.55
C TYR A 17 -35.02 6.27 10.85
N ALA A 18 -35.86 7.24 11.21
CA ALA A 18 -36.71 7.17 12.40
C ALA A 18 -37.74 6.03 12.29
N GLU A 19 -38.34 5.85 11.11
CA GLU A 19 -39.27 4.77 10.83
C GLU A 19 -38.58 3.41 11.01
N VAL A 20 -37.39 3.25 10.44
CA VAL A 20 -36.60 2.02 10.56
C VAL A 20 -36.15 1.73 12.00
N THR A 21 -35.60 2.73 12.71
CA THR A 21 -35.13 2.54 14.09
C THR A 21 -36.27 2.28 15.08
N SER A 22 -37.46 2.80 14.81
CA SER A 22 -38.67 2.48 15.60
C SER A 22 -39.12 1.02 15.42
N HIS A 23 -39.01 0.46 14.21
CA HIS A 23 -39.30 -0.96 13.96
C HIS A 23 -38.26 -1.89 14.60
N ILE A 24 -36.99 -1.46 14.66
CA ILE A 24 -35.91 -2.20 15.33
C ILE A 24 -36.06 -2.20 16.86
N SER A 25 -36.64 -1.14 17.45
CA SER A 25 -36.85 -1.05 18.90
C SER A 25 -37.79 -2.13 19.47
N HIS A 26 -38.59 -2.78 18.62
CA HIS A 26 -39.45 -3.90 19.00
C HIS A 26 -38.78 -5.29 18.93
N MET A 27 -37.60 -5.40 18.31
CA MET A 27 -36.85 -6.66 18.20
C MET A 27 -35.60 -6.54 19.10
N GLY A 28 -35.64 -7.16 20.28
CA GLY A 28 -34.58 -7.11 21.31
C GLY A 28 -33.28 -7.85 20.98
N GLU A 29 -33.04 -8.15 19.71
CA GLU A 29 -31.83 -8.77 19.17
C GLU A 29 -31.34 -7.86 18.02
N LEU A 30 -30.12 -8.07 17.51
CA LEU A 30 -29.66 -7.55 16.19
C LEU A 30 -28.86 -6.23 16.16
N GLY A 31 -27.71 -6.17 16.83
CA GLY A 31 -26.63 -5.25 16.41
C GLY A 31 -26.27 -5.41 14.92
N ALA A 32 -26.25 -6.65 14.41
CA ALA A 32 -26.02 -6.96 13.01
C ALA A 32 -27.09 -6.42 12.04
N SER A 33 -28.37 -6.36 12.45
CA SER A 33 -29.44 -5.78 11.62
C SER A 33 -29.27 -4.26 11.48
N ARG A 34 -28.83 -3.60 12.56
CA ARG A 34 -28.55 -2.16 12.53
C ARG A 34 -27.39 -1.84 11.56
N GLU A 35 -26.30 -2.58 11.65
CA GLU A 35 -25.13 -2.40 10.78
C GLU A 35 -25.46 -2.58 9.30
N GLU A 36 -26.19 -3.65 8.96
CA GLU A 36 -26.58 -3.93 7.57
C GLU A 36 -27.53 -2.86 7.03
N LEU A 37 -28.42 -2.36 7.88
CA LEU A 37 -29.34 -1.32 7.48
C LEU A 37 -28.65 0.00 7.15
N LEU A 38 -27.71 0.44 7.99
CA LEU A 38 -26.94 1.66 7.72
C LEU A 38 -26.15 1.54 6.42
N ARG A 39 -25.65 0.33 6.13
CA ARG A 39 -24.96 0.01 4.88
C ARG A 39 -25.86 0.15 3.67
N ASP A 40 -27.00 -0.52 3.67
CA ASP A 40 -27.97 -0.40 2.58
C ASP A 40 -28.40 1.04 2.37
N TYR A 41 -28.54 1.77 3.48
CA TYR A 41 -28.90 3.17 3.44
C TYR A 41 -27.84 4.02 2.75
N ILE A 42 -26.61 4.06 3.28
CA ILE A 42 -25.52 4.84 2.69
C ILE A 42 -25.32 4.45 1.22
N LYS A 43 -25.35 3.15 0.90
CA LYS A 43 -25.22 2.62 -0.47
C LYS A 43 -26.25 3.23 -1.42
N ASN A 44 -27.50 3.43 -1.01
CA ASN A 44 -28.55 3.99 -1.88
C ASN A 44 -28.39 5.49 -2.17
N TYR A 45 -27.61 6.22 -1.37
CA TYR A 45 -27.34 7.64 -1.57
C TYR A 45 -25.96 7.93 -2.18
N LEU A 46 -25.12 6.91 -2.32
CA LEU A 46 -23.83 7.04 -2.99
C LEU A 46 -24.01 6.99 -4.52
N PRO A 47 -23.32 7.88 -5.26
CA PRO A 47 -23.16 7.74 -6.71
C PRO A 47 -22.64 6.35 -7.11
N GLU A 48 -23.02 5.85 -8.28
CA GLU A 48 -22.66 4.50 -8.77
C GLU A 48 -21.15 4.21 -8.77
N LYS A 49 -20.31 5.25 -8.90
CA LYS A 49 -18.85 5.16 -8.79
C LYS A 49 -18.39 4.65 -7.43
N PHE A 50 -19.08 4.99 -6.35
CA PHE A 50 -18.72 4.63 -4.98
C PHE A 50 -19.50 3.40 -4.54
N LYS A 51 -18.90 2.22 -4.74
CA LYS A 51 -19.53 0.97 -4.35
C LYS A 51 -19.16 0.60 -2.93
N VAL A 52 -20.11 -0.04 -2.25
CA VAL A 52 -19.96 -0.51 -0.87
C VAL A 52 -19.71 -2.02 -0.87
N GLY A 53 -18.71 -2.44 -0.09
CA GLY A 53 -18.35 -3.85 0.10
C GLY A 53 -17.92 -4.13 1.54
N ARG A 54 -17.52 -5.38 1.76
CA ARG A 54 -16.92 -5.89 3.00
C ARG A 54 -15.76 -6.80 2.64
N GLY A 55 -14.73 -6.87 3.48
CA GLY A 55 -13.62 -7.80 3.28
C GLY A 55 -12.26 -7.27 3.72
N ILE A 56 -11.22 -7.62 2.99
CA ILE A 56 -9.82 -7.33 3.34
C ILE A 56 -9.22 -6.40 2.30
N ILE A 57 -8.41 -5.45 2.75
CA ILE A 57 -7.67 -4.53 1.90
C ILE A 57 -6.20 -4.96 1.92
N LEU A 58 -5.51 -4.93 0.78
CA LEU A 58 -4.11 -5.32 0.68
C LEU A 58 -3.27 -4.31 -0.10
N ASP A 59 -1.95 -4.39 0.06
CA ASP A 59 -0.98 -3.65 -0.75
C ASP A 59 -0.14 -4.57 -1.65
N SER A 60 0.67 -3.95 -2.52
CA SER A 60 1.53 -4.67 -3.45
C SER A 60 2.62 -5.52 -2.79
N ASP A 61 2.96 -5.25 -1.52
CA ASP A 61 3.94 -6.00 -0.74
C ASP A 61 3.32 -7.23 -0.05
N GLY A 62 2.00 -7.42 -0.19
CA GLY A 62 1.26 -8.54 0.40
C GLY A 62 0.80 -8.30 1.84
N HIS A 63 0.96 -7.08 2.38
CA HIS A 63 0.37 -6.74 3.68
C HIS A 63 -1.15 -6.66 3.55
N GLN A 64 -1.83 -6.99 4.64
CA GLN A 64 -3.30 -7.03 4.69
C GLN A 64 -3.82 -6.23 5.88
N SER A 65 -4.93 -5.52 5.66
CA SER A 65 -5.72 -4.96 6.74
C SER A 65 -6.39 -6.08 7.54
N ARG A 66 -6.92 -5.74 8.71
CA ARG A 66 -7.97 -6.56 9.33
C ARG A 66 -9.24 -6.52 8.48
N GLN A 67 -10.18 -7.42 8.74
CA GLN A 67 -11.47 -7.42 8.07
C GLN A 67 -12.19 -6.08 8.32
N GLN A 68 -12.58 -5.44 7.24
CA GLN A 68 -13.39 -4.24 7.23
C GLN A 68 -14.83 -4.63 6.91
N ASP A 69 -15.73 -4.25 7.80
CA ASP A 69 -17.14 -4.51 7.58
C ASP A 69 -17.67 -3.59 6.50
N PHE A 70 -17.25 -2.33 6.41
CA PHE A 70 -17.77 -1.36 5.45
C PHE A 70 -16.65 -0.66 4.68
N ILE A 71 -16.51 -1.00 3.40
CA ILE A 71 -15.52 -0.41 2.50
C ILE A 71 -16.26 0.35 1.40
N ILE A 72 -15.90 1.61 1.18
CA ILE A 72 -16.30 2.40 0.01
C ILE A 72 -15.13 2.44 -0.96
N TYR A 73 -15.34 1.94 -2.17
CA TYR A 73 -14.28 1.80 -3.18
C TYR A 73 -14.72 2.26 -4.57
N ASP A 74 -13.75 2.52 -5.44
CA ASP A 74 -13.96 2.87 -6.84
C ASP A 74 -14.44 1.65 -7.63
N ALA A 75 -15.70 1.67 -8.07
CA ALA A 75 -16.29 0.59 -8.85
C ALA A 75 -15.94 0.61 -10.35
N PHE A 76 -15.43 1.75 -10.84
CA PHE A 76 -15.25 1.99 -12.27
C PHE A 76 -13.82 1.71 -12.72
N ASN A 77 -12.84 2.06 -11.89
CA ASN A 77 -11.42 2.00 -12.29
C ASN A 77 -10.65 0.87 -11.60
N SER A 78 -11.24 0.19 -10.62
CA SER A 78 -10.53 -0.81 -9.82
C SER A 78 -11.08 -2.22 -10.01
N PRO A 79 -10.21 -3.20 -10.28
CA PRO A 79 -10.63 -4.59 -10.28
C PRO A 79 -10.85 -5.06 -8.84
N ALA A 80 -11.97 -5.74 -8.58
CA ALA A 80 -12.07 -6.56 -7.37
C ALA A 80 -11.13 -7.76 -7.55
N ALA A 81 -10.08 -7.86 -6.73
CA ALA A 81 -9.03 -8.87 -6.90
C ALA A 81 -9.55 -10.30 -6.63
N LEU A 82 -10.49 -10.44 -5.70
CA LEU A 82 -11.16 -11.70 -5.39
C LEU A 82 -12.55 -11.43 -4.81
N LEU A 83 -13.53 -12.23 -5.22
CA LEU A 83 -14.89 -12.17 -4.70
C LEU A 83 -15.29 -13.59 -4.30
N MET A 84 -15.25 -13.88 -2.99
CA MET A 84 -15.63 -15.19 -2.42
C MET A 84 -16.64 -14.97 -1.30
N ASP A 85 -17.81 -15.61 -1.38
CA ASP A 85 -18.86 -15.57 -0.35
C ASP A 85 -19.27 -14.16 0.13
N GLY A 86 -19.19 -13.18 -0.79
CA GLY A 86 -19.48 -11.78 -0.49
C GLY A 86 -18.41 -11.06 0.32
N LEU A 87 -17.24 -11.67 0.55
CA LEU A 87 -16.01 -11.02 1.00
C LEU A 87 -15.17 -10.62 -0.21
N GLN A 88 -14.76 -9.36 -0.24
CA GLN A 88 -13.96 -8.77 -1.30
C GLN A 88 -12.53 -8.60 -0.82
N VAL A 89 -11.57 -8.94 -1.70
CA VAL A 89 -10.19 -8.53 -1.52
C VAL A 89 -9.94 -7.36 -2.46
N LEU A 90 -9.60 -6.21 -1.88
CA LEU A 90 -9.44 -4.96 -2.61
C LEU A 90 -8.02 -4.43 -2.45
N PRO A 91 -7.38 -3.94 -3.52
CA PRO A 91 -6.11 -3.25 -3.40
C PRO A 91 -6.35 -1.85 -2.81
N ILE A 92 -5.42 -1.36 -1.98
CA ILE A 92 -5.58 -0.11 -1.20
C ILE A 92 -5.87 1.12 -2.06
N GLU A 93 -5.37 1.14 -3.30
CA GLU A 93 -5.55 2.22 -4.27
C GLU A 93 -7.02 2.40 -4.66
N SER A 94 -7.82 1.34 -4.57
CA SER A 94 -9.25 1.35 -4.88
C SER A 94 -10.10 1.94 -3.78
N VAL A 95 -9.58 2.02 -2.55
CA VAL A 95 -10.37 2.31 -1.36
C VAL A 95 -10.42 3.82 -1.10
N TYR A 96 -11.63 4.36 -1.01
CA TYR A 96 -11.85 5.74 -0.59
C TYR A 96 -11.96 5.86 0.92
N CYS A 97 -12.77 5.02 1.54
CA CYS A 97 -13.10 5.13 2.96
C CYS A 97 -13.46 3.76 3.54
N THR A 98 -13.03 3.51 4.78
CA THR A 98 -13.60 2.44 5.62
C THR A 98 -14.45 3.04 6.73
N ILE A 99 -15.56 2.39 7.09
CA ILE A 99 -16.48 2.86 8.13
C ILE A 99 -16.68 1.76 9.18
N GLU A 100 -16.28 2.03 10.42
CA GLU A 100 -16.60 1.17 11.55
C GLU A 100 -17.98 1.53 12.11
N ILE A 101 -18.93 0.59 12.05
CA ILE A 101 -20.29 0.80 12.59
C ILE A 101 -20.39 0.08 13.94
N LYS A 102 -20.91 0.77 14.96
CA LYS A 102 -21.14 0.21 16.30
C LYS A 102 -22.52 0.56 16.83
N SER A 103 -23.19 -0.39 17.49
CA SER A 103 -24.46 -0.09 18.17
C SER A 103 -24.26 0.90 19.33
N THR A 104 -23.29 0.63 20.20
CA THR A 104 -22.92 1.51 21.32
C THR A 104 -21.41 1.72 21.29
N LEU A 105 -20.96 2.97 21.22
CA LEU A 105 -19.55 3.31 21.28
C LEU A 105 -19.13 3.59 22.72
N ASN A 106 -18.15 2.85 23.20
CA ASN A 106 -17.46 3.11 24.46
C ASN A 106 -15.96 3.14 24.22
N LYS A 107 -15.15 3.35 25.26
CA LYS A 107 -13.68 3.43 25.15
C LYS A 107 -13.07 2.18 24.50
N THR A 108 -13.56 0.99 24.85
CA THR A 108 -13.05 -0.30 24.34
C THR A 108 -13.38 -0.47 22.86
N GLU A 109 -14.61 -0.17 22.45
CA GLU A 109 -15.02 -0.21 21.03
C GLU A 109 -14.28 0.85 20.22
N LEU A 110 -14.07 2.04 20.76
CA LEU A 110 -13.29 3.09 20.11
C LEU A 110 -11.84 2.65 19.89
N ALA A 111 -11.21 1.98 20.87
CA ALA A 111 -9.85 1.44 20.73
C ALA A 111 -9.78 0.38 19.60
N LYS A 112 -10.79 -0.49 19.48
CA LYS A 112 -10.88 -1.44 18.38
C LYS A 112 -10.98 -0.73 17.03
N CYS A 113 -11.80 0.33 16.94
CA CYS A 113 -11.95 1.12 15.72
C CYS A 113 -10.62 1.78 15.31
N VAL A 114 -9.88 2.36 16.26
CA VAL A 114 -8.55 2.97 16.03
C VAL A 114 -7.62 1.95 15.39
N GLU A 115 -7.50 0.77 15.98
CA GLU A 115 -6.60 -0.26 15.46
C GLU A 115 -7.07 -0.86 14.12
N ASN A 116 -8.39 -0.95 13.89
CA ASN A 116 -8.90 -1.46 12.62
C ASN A 116 -8.61 -0.48 11.47
N ILE A 117 -8.94 0.80 11.66
CA ILE A 117 -8.67 1.87 10.69
C ILE A 117 -7.17 2.04 10.45
N LYS A 118 -6.35 1.98 11.51
CA LYS A 118 -4.89 2.01 11.40
C LYS A 118 -4.37 0.89 10.50
N SER A 119 -4.91 -0.32 10.61
CA SER A 119 -4.48 -1.45 9.77
C SER A 119 -4.66 -1.21 8.26
N VAL A 120 -5.68 -0.43 7.88
CA VAL A 120 -5.90 -0.02 6.48
C VAL A 120 -4.93 1.09 6.08
N ARG A 121 -4.79 2.11 6.93
CA ARG A 121 -4.04 3.33 6.60
C ARG A 121 -2.53 3.14 6.57
N MET A 122 -2.03 2.04 7.16
CA MET A 122 -0.63 1.60 7.07
C MET A 122 -0.25 0.98 5.72
N LEU A 123 -1.24 0.56 4.91
CA LEU A 123 -1.00 -0.06 3.60
C LEU A 123 -0.42 0.95 2.61
N LYS A 124 0.47 0.49 1.73
CA LYS A 124 1.20 1.36 0.80
C LYS A 124 0.61 1.28 -0.62
N PRO A 125 0.07 2.38 -1.17
CA PRO A 125 -0.44 2.38 -2.53
C PRO A 125 0.69 2.29 -3.56
N CYS A 126 0.48 1.44 -4.56
CA CYS A 126 1.27 1.25 -5.77
C CYS A 126 0.36 1.49 -6.99
N VAL A 127 0.53 2.65 -7.60
CA VAL A 127 -0.33 3.15 -8.70
C VAL A 127 0.39 3.01 -10.02
N ILE A 128 -0.37 2.89 -11.11
CA ILE A 128 0.22 2.81 -12.46
C ILE A 128 1.12 4.03 -12.71
N HIS A 129 2.40 3.77 -12.95
CA HIS A 129 3.37 4.76 -13.40
C HIS A 129 3.22 4.96 -14.92
N ASN A 130 3.34 6.20 -15.41
CA ASN A 130 3.12 6.62 -16.82
C ASN A 130 1.70 7.05 -17.20
N LEU A 131 0.89 7.53 -16.25
CA LEU A 131 -0.33 8.25 -16.60
C LEU A 131 0.00 9.62 -17.23
N PRO A 132 -0.77 10.12 -18.22
CA PRO A 132 -0.55 11.44 -18.83
C PRO A 132 -0.52 12.57 -17.80
N ILE A 133 -1.26 12.39 -16.70
CA ILE A 133 -1.27 13.26 -15.54
C ILE A 133 -1.11 12.34 -14.32
N GLN A 134 0.04 12.39 -13.68
CA GLN A 134 0.26 11.73 -12.41
C GLN A 134 0.16 12.77 -11.29
N PRO A 135 -0.88 12.75 -10.43
CA PRO A 135 -0.99 13.70 -9.34
C PRO A 135 0.20 13.54 -8.38
N ALA A 136 0.72 14.68 -7.90
CA ALA A 136 1.88 14.72 -7.00
C ALA A 136 1.62 14.05 -5.64
N ILE A 137 0.35 13.84 -5.28
CA ILE A 137 -0.08 13.24 -4.03
C ILE A 137 -1.21 12.26 -4.35
N THR A 138 -1.04 11.00 -3.97
CA THR A 138 -2.12 10.02 -3.97
C THR A 138 -2.94 10.20 -2.69
N ASN A 139 -4.27 10.17 -2.82
CA ASN A 139 -5.14 10.35 -1.67
C ASN A 139 -5.03 9.13 -0.73
N LYS A 140 -4.90 9.37 0.58
CA LYS A 140 -4.96 8.32 1.59
C LYS A 140 -6.41 7.94 1.86
N SER A 141 -6.67 6.65 2.07
CA SER A 141 -7.99 6.17 2.49
C SER A 141 -8.41 6.83 3.80
N LEU A 142 -9.69 7.17 3.88
CA LEU A 142 -10.31 7.72 5.08
C LEU A 142 -10.79 6.61 6.01
N GLY A 143 -10.85 6.90 7.31
CA GLY A 143 -11.39 5.98 8.31
C GLY A 143 -12.42 6.69 9.17
N PHE A 144 -13.68 6.29 9.05
CA PHE A 144 -14.80 6.88 9.78
C PHE A 144 -15.31 5.90 10.83
N VAL A 145 -15.87 6.41 11.91
CA VAL A 145 -16.62 5.63 12.90
C VAL A 145 -18.03 6.18 12.97
N PHE A 146 -19.02 5.30 12.91
CA PHE A 146 -20.42 5.62 13.13
C PHE A 146 -20.97 4.79 14.29
N ALA A 147 -21.64 5.43 15.22
CA ALA A 147 -22.35 4.74 16.29
C ALA A 147 -23.74 5.32 16.54
N TYR A 148 -24.66 4.48 17.00
CA TYR A 148 -26.04 4.90 17.30
C TYR A 148 -26.11 5.64 18.64
N THR A 149 -25.39 5.13 19.63
CA THR A 149 -25.33 5.73 20.96
C THR A 149 -23.98 5.52 21.62
N SER A 150 -23.80 6.10 22.80
CA SER A 150 -22.64 5.96 23.67
C SER A 150 -23.07 5.96 25.13
N ASP A 151 -22.36 5.17 25.94
CA ASP A 151 -22.50 5.14 27.40
C ASP A 151 -21.89 6.36 28.09
N THR A 152 -21.05 7.11 27.37
CA THR A 152 -20.36 8.32 27.84
C THR A 152 -20.74 9.54 27.03
N SER A 153 -20.46 10.74 27.57
CA SER A 153 -20.67 12.00 26.86
C SER A 153 -19.72 12.15 25.67
N ILE A 154 -20.05 13.03 24.72
CA ILE A 154 -19.17 13.31 23.58
C ILE A 154 -17.83 13.91 24.03
N GLU A 155 -17.81 14.65 25.14
CA GLU A 155 -16.58 15.18 25.75
C GLU A 155 -15.69 14.06 26.27
N THR A 156 -16.25 13.10 27.02
CA THR A 156 -15.48 11.94 27.49
C THR A 156 -15.00 11.08 26.32
N LEU A 157 -15.80 10.94 25.25
CA LEU A 157 -15.38 10.26 24.03
C LEU A 157 -14.25 11.01 23.33
N LEU A 158 -14.28 12.33 23.28
CA LEU A 158 -13.20 13.16 22.74
C LEU A 158 -11.89 12.95 23.48
N ASP A 159 -11.94 12.96 24.82
CA ASP A 159 -10.75 12.73 25.66
C ASP A 159 -10.20 11.31 25.44
N ASN A 160 -11.08 10.31 25.40
CA ASN A 160 -10.69 8.93 25.09
C ASN A 160 -10.09 8.81 23.68
N PHE A 161 -10.69 9.49 22.69
CA PHE A 161 -10.19 9.54 21.32
C PHE A 161 -8.79 10.13 21.27
N TYR A 162 -8.57 11.25 21.94
CA TYR A 162 -7.27 11.92 22.02
C TYR A 162 -6.21 10.99 22.64
N GLU A 163 -6.52 10.37 23.78
CA GLU A 163 -5.58 9.48 24.48
C GLU A 163 -5.24 8.23 23.65
N LEU A 164 -6.24 7.59 23.02
CA LEU A 164 -6.02 6.40 22.19
C LEU A 164 -5.16 6.68 20.96
N ASN A 165 -5.24 7.90 20.40
CA ASN A 165 -4.51 8.29 19.21
C ASN A 165 -3.11 8.86 19.50
N LYS A 166 -2.71 9.03 20.77
CA LYS A 166 -1.43 9.65 21.15
C LYS A 166 -0.20 8.94 20.57
N ASN A 167 -0.29 7.62 20.42
CA ASN A 167 0.78 6.78 19.88
C ASN A 167 0.51 6.29 18.44
N VAL A 168 -0.47 6.89 17.77
CA VAL A 168 -0.82 6.57 16.38
C VAL A 168 -0.36 7.73 15.51
N GLU A 169 0.43 7.45 14.48
CA GLU A 169 0.83 8.48 13.50
C GLU A 169 -0.41 9.17 12.94
N LEU A 170 -0.35 10.50 12.80
CA LEU A 170 -1.51 11.34 12.48
C LEU A 170 -2.25 10.83 11.24
N ASP A 171 -1.51 10.51 10.20
CA ASP A 171 -2.04 10.01 8.93
C ASP A 171 -2.61 8.58 8.98
N HIS A 172 -2.52 7.89 10.12
CA HIS A 172 -3.17 6.61 10.41
C HIS A 172 -4.38 6.73 11.36
N GLN A 173 -4.65 7.94 11.89
CA GLN A 173 -5.75 8.16 12.81
C GLN A 173 -7.12 8.18 12.10
N ILE A 174 -8.16 8.02 12.90
CA ILE A 174 -9.56 8.15 12.48
C ILE A 174 -9.81 9.59 12.01
N SER A 175 -10.53 9.71 10.89
CA SER A 175 -10.88 10.98 10.25
C SER A 175 -12.11 11.65 10.87
N LEU A 176 -13.13 10.86 11.21
CA LEU A 176 -14.42 11.35 11.72
C LEU A 176 -15.04 10.31 12.65
N VAL A 177 -15.58 10.73 13.79
CA VAL A 177 -16.46 9.90 14.63
C VAL A 177 -17.83 10.55 14.69
N CYS A 178 -18.89 9.84 14.34
CA CYS A 178 -20.27 10.26 14.50
C CYS A 178 -20.96 9.35 15.51
N VAL A 179 -21.39 9.90 16.64
CA VAL A 179 -22.28 9.21 17.58
C VAL A 179 -23.63 9.90 17.50
N LEU A 180 -24.59 9.18 16.93
CA LEU A 180 -25.81 9.76 16.42
C LEU A 180 -26.59 10.57 17.47
N ASP A 181 -26.72 10.06 18.70
CA ASP A 181 -27.40 10.75 19.80
C ASP A 181 -26.50 11.70 20.63
N LYS A 182 -25.19 11.76 20.38
CA LYS A 182 -24.24 12.61 21.14
C LYS A 182 -23.63 13.76 20.34
N GLY A 183 -23.33 13.56 19.06
CA GLY A 183 -22.60 14.52 18.23
C GLY A 183 -21.52 13.90 17.36
N LEU A 184 -20.69 14.76 16.75
CA LEU A 184 -19.55 14.35 15.94
C LEU A 184 -18.24 14.84 16.56
N ILE A 185 -17.19 14.03 16.47
CA ILE A 185 -15.80 14.40 16.72
C ILE A 185 -15.10 14.51 15.38
N LEU A 186 -14.50 15.67 15.11
CA LEU A 186 -13.88 16.00 13.84
C LEU A 186 -12.66 16.89 14.03
N ARG A 187 -11.89 17.08 12.96
CA ARG A 187 -10.73 17.97 12.95
C ARG A 187 -11.00 19.21 12.12
N THR A 188 -10.46 20.34 12.56
CA THR A 188 -10.48 21.61 11.82
C THR A 188 -9.07 22.15 11.61
N ASN A 189 -8.86 22.94 10.56
CA ASN A 189 -7.57 23.55 10.26
C ASN A 189 -7.22 24.63 11.30
N ASN A 190 -5.99 24.61 11.82
CA ASN A 190 -5.48 25.58 12.79
C ASN A 190 -5.44 27.01 12.20
N SER A 191 -5.11 27.13 10.91
CA SER A 191 -5.02 28.41 10.21
C SER A 191 -6.39 29.03 9.92
N MET A 192 -7.46 28.21 9.95
CA MET A 192 -8.83 28.67 9.80
C MET A 192 -9.77 27.77 10.61
N ILE A 193 -9.79 28.00 11.93
CA ILE A 193 -10.62 27.22 12.86
C ILE A 193 -12.08 27.27 12.38
N GLY A 194 -12.69 26.09 12.22
CA GLY A 194 -14.01 25.91 11.62
C GLY A 194 -14.00 25.35 10.20
N GLN A 195 -12.88 25.40 9.48
CA GLN A 195 -12.73 24.66 8.22
C GLN A 195 -12.36 23.21 8.53
N ILE A 196 -13.20 22.27 8.10
CA ILE A 196 -13.05 20.85 8.40
C ILE A 196 -11.90 20.24 7.60
N SER A 197 -11.12 19.39 8.26
CA SER A 197 -10.05 18.59 7.66
C SER A 197 -10.37 17.11 7.80
N TYR A 198 -10.50 16.41 6.68
CA TYR A 198 -10.81 14.97 6.65
C TYR A 198 -9.59 14.09 6.91
N VAL A 199 -8.40 14.57 6.57
CA VAL A 199 -7.14 13.88 6.85
C VAL A 199 -6.51 14.52 8.08
N PRO A 200 -6.25 13.75 9.15
CA PRO A 200 -5.51 14.28 10.28
C PRO A 200 -4.10 14.70 9.85
N ALA A 201 -3.73 15.92 10.22
CA ALA A 201 -2.44 16.51 9.88
C ALA A 201 -1.92 17.41 11.02
N PRO A 202 -0.62 17.75 11.06
CA PRO A 202 -0.03 18.53 12.16
C PRO A 202 -0.69 19.89 12.38
N ASN A 203 -1.27 20.49 11.33
CA ASN A 203 -1.97 21.78 11.37
C ASN A 203 -3.48 21.63 11.62
N THR A 204 -3.92 20.55 12.28
CA THR A 204 -5.33 20.34 12.59
C THR A 204 -5.58 20.24 14.10
N THR A 205 -6.71 20.79 14.54
CA THR A 205 -7.19 20.74 15.92
C THR A 205 -8.44 19.89 16.01
N LEU A 206 -8.50 19.04 17.03
CA LEU A 206 -9.64 18.20 17.33
C LEU A 206 -10.75 19.01 17.99
N GLY A 207 -12.00 18.76 17.60
CA GLY A 207 -13.17 19.38 18.19
C GLY A 207 -14.38 18.46 18.10
N PHE A 208 -15.47 18.88 18.72
CA PHE A 208 -16.75 18.19 18.62
C PHE A 208 -17.90 19.18 18.38
N CYS A 209 -18.99 18.68 17.81
CA CYS A 209 -20.25 19.41 17.72
C CYS A 209 -21.39 18.60 18.35
N LYS A 210 -22.29 19.29 19.03
CA LYS A 210 -23.52 18.73 19.59
C LYS A 210 -24.69 19.24 18.80
N ASN A 211 -25.44 18.32 18.19
CA ASN A 211 -26.65 18.65 17.45
C ASN A 211 -27.73 17.60 17.77
N PRO A 212 -29.00 17.89 17.42
CA PRO A 212 -30.04 16.87 17.39
C PRO A 212 -29.62 15.66 16.53
N LEU A 213 -30.22 14.52 16.84
CA LEU A 213 -29.94 13.23 16.19
C LEU A 213 -29.99 13.33 14.66
N GLU A 214 -31.04 13.97 14.18
CA GLU A 214 -31.34 14.21 12.77
C GLU A 214 -30.21 14.97 12.07
N THR A 215 -29.75 16.03 12.72
CA THR A 215 -28.67 16.88 12.21
C THR A 215 -27.36 16.12 12.16
N ASN A 216 -27.06 15.28 13.15
CA ASN A 216 -25.82 14.52 13.19
C ASN A 216 -25.73 13.53 12.03
N PHE A 217 -26.83 12.83 11.72
CA PHE A 217 -26.88 11.91 10.59
C PHE A 217 -26.68 12.61 9.25
N TYR A 218 -27.38 13.73 9.07
CA TYR A 218 -27.25 14.53 7.86
C TYR A 218 -25.83 15.10 7.68
N LEU A 219 -25.22 15.60 8.76
CA LEU A 219 -23.83 16.08 8.74
C LEU A 219 -22.85 14.95 8.39
N PHE A 220 -23.04 13.76 8.95
CA PHE A 220 -22.22 12.59 8.61
C PHE A 220 -22.28 12.28 7.11
N TYR A 221 -23.48 12.24 6.53
CA TYR A 221 -23.66 12.03 5.09
C TYR A 221 -22.97 13.13 4.26
N LEU A 222 -23.15 14.41 4.63
CA LEU A 222 -22.51 15.52 3.93
C LEU A 222 -20.98 15.44 4.00
N PHE A 223 -20.41 15.10 5.16
CA PHE A 223 -18.97 14.93 5.31
C PHE A 223 -18.46 13.77 4.50
N LEU A 224 -19.17 12.64 4.51
CA LEU A 224 -18.83 11.50 3.67
C LEU A 224 -18.80 11.91 2.19
N MET A 225 -19.89 12.52 1.69
CA MET A 225 -19.98 12.91 0.29
C MET A 225 -18.93 13.96 -0.12
N ASN A 226 -18.67 14.95 0.73
CA ASN A 226 -17.66 15.97 0.43
C ASN A 226 -16.25 15.36 0.44
N ALA A 227 -15.98 14.47 1.39
CA ALA A 227 -14.69 13.79 1.47
C ALA A 227 -14.48 12.88 0.25
N LEU A 228 -15.45 12.04 -0.10
CA LEU A 228 -15.39 11.17 -1.28
C LEU A 228 -15.18 11.96 -2.58
N ASN A 229 -15.89 13.08 -2.77
CA ASN A 229 -15.75 13.91 -3.96
C ASN A 229 -14.44 14.73 -4.00
N SER A 230 -13.79 14.93 -2.85
CA SER A 230 -12.46 15.57 -2.79
C SER A 230 -11.33 14.61 -3.14
N MET A 231 -11.59 13.30 -3.17
CA MET A 231 -10.59 12.27 -3.41
C MET A 231 -10.57 11.84 -4.88
N THR A 232 -9.35 11.69 -5.39
CA THR A 232 -9.04 11.05 -6.66
C THR A 232 -8.16 9.83 -6.40
N ASN A 233 -8.72 8.64 -6.65
CA ASN A 233 -7.99 7.39 -6.57
C ASN A 233 -7.43 7.06 -7.96
N LEU A 234 -6.19 6.60 -7.99
CA LEU A 234 -5.56 6.11 -9.22
C LEU A 234 -5.72 4.59 -9.28
N PRO A 235 -5.81 3.99 -10.47
CA PRO A 235 -5.87 2.55 -10.60
C PRO A 235 -4.59 1.88 -10.05
N PRO A 236 -4.71 0.67 -9.47
CA PRO A 236 -3.58 -0.08 -8.97
C PRO A 236 -2.66 -0.54 -10.11
N ASP A 237 -1.36 -0.62 -9.85
CA ASP A 237 -0.39 -1.22 -10.78
C ASP A 237 -0.42 -2.75 -10.69
N LEU A 238 -1.37 -3.37 -11.41
CA LEU A 238 -1.56 -4.82 -11.41
C LEU A 238 -0.30 -5.60 -11.85
N MET A 239 0.57 -4.98 -12.64
CA MET A 239 1.84 -5.59 -13.05
C MET A 239 2.75 -5.76 -11.84
N THR A 240 2.95 -4.68 -11.08
CA THR A 240 3.74 -4.72 -9.84
C THR A 240 3.13 -5.66 -8.80
N TYR A 241 1.80 -5.69 -8.66
CA TYR A 241 1.11 -6.66 -7.79
C TYR A 241 1.42 -8.11 -8.20
N ALA A 242 1.31 -8.44 -9.49
CA ALA A 242 1.56 -9.79 -9.98
C ALA A 242 3.04 -10.20 -9.85
N GLU A 243 3.97 -9.29 -10.11
CA GLU A 243 5.41 -9.53 -9.95
C GLU A 243 5.80 -9.79 -8.50
N LYS A 244 5.38 -8.93 -7.57
CA LYS A 244 5.72 -9.07 -6.14
C LYS A 244 5.11 -10.30 -5.50
N GLN A 245 3.93 -10.74 -5.98
CA GLN A 245 3.29 -11.97 -5.52
C GLN A 245 3.83 -13.23 -6.21
N GLY A 246 4.80 -13.11 -7.12
CA GLY A 246 5.36 -14.24 -7.87
C GLY A 246 4.39 -14.85 -8.89
N ALA A 247 3.24 -14.21 -9.14
CA ALA A 247 2.27 -14.64 -10.14
C ALA A 247 2.72 -14.35 -11.58
N LEU A 248 3.70 -13.44 -11.74
CA LEU A 248 4.20 -13.02 -13.04
C LEU A 248 5.72 -12.82 -13.00
N SER A 249 6.41 -13.43 -13.96
CA SER A 249 7.85 -13.24 -14.17
C SER A 249 8.10 -12.99 -15.65
N ILE A 250 8.15 -11.71 -16.06
CA ILE A 250 8.40 -11.36 -17.47
C ILE A 250 9.90 -11.38 -17.75
N LYS A 251 10.32 -12.25 -18.66
CA LYS A 251 11.67 -12.25 -19.25
C LYS A 251 11.68 -11.33 -20.47
N THR A 252 11.97 -10.04 -20.27
CA THR A 252 12.13 -9.10 -21.39
C THR A 252 13.56 -9.11 -21.91
N ILE A 253 13.73 -9.49 -23.18
CA ILE A 253 15.01 -9.38 -23.87
C ILE A 253 15.04 -8.03 -24.58
N TYR A 254 16.05 -7.22 -24.30
CA TYR A 254 16.29 -5.94 -24.98
C TYR A 254 17.47 -6.10 -25.96
N PRO A 255 17.22 -6.32 -27.26
CA PRO A 255 18.32 -6.45 -28.23
C PRO A 255 19.09 -5.14 -28.32
N ASN A 256 20.42 -5.22 -28.17
CA ASN A 256 21.29 -4.03 -28.10
C ASN A 256 21.08 -3.04 -29.27
N LYS A 257 20.80 -3.56 -30.48
CA LYS A 257 20.51 -2.73 -31.68
C LYS A 257 19.30 -1.81 -31.55
N TYR A 258 18.36 -2.10 -30.66
CA TYR A 258 17.13 -1.32 -30.46
C TYR A 258 17.12 -0.49 -29.18
N VAL A 259 18.15 -0.62 -28.34
CA VAL A 259 18.31 0.25 -27.17
C VAL A 259 18.68 1.66 -27.66
N SER A 260 17.90 2.67 -27.31
CA SER A 260 18.21 4.07 -27.66
C SER A 260 19.38 4.58 -26.83
N GLU A 261 20.20 5.49 -27.37
CA GLU A 261 21.34 6.04 -26.62
C GLU A 261 20.91 6.85 -25.40
N SER A 262 19.76 7.50 -25.49
CA SER A 262 19.11 8.22 -24.40
C SER A 262 18.31 7.33 -23.44
N GLY A 263 18.14 6.04 -23.77
CA GLY A 263 17.44 5.10 -22.92
C GLY A 263 18.21 4.85 -21.63
N THR A 264 17.52 4.39 -20.60
CA THR A 264 18.12 3.97 -19.34
C THR A 264 17.68 2.58 -18.96
N TYR A 265 18.56 1.83 -18.29
CA TYR A 265 18.28 0.51 -17.74
C TYR A 265 18.80 0.44 -16.32
N ASN A 266 17.95 0.03 -15.39
CA ASN A 266 18.34 -0.16 -14.00
C ASN A 266 18.89 -1.57 -13.82
N PHE A 267 20.16 -1.65 -13.45
CA PHE A 267 20.85 -2.88 -13.11
C PHE A 267 21.26 -2.82 -11.63
N GLY A 268 20.53 -3.55 -10.79
CA GLY A 268 20.62 -3.38 -9.34
C GLY A 268 20.31 -1.93 -8.94
N ASN A 269 21.21 -1.32 -8.17
CA ASN A 269 21.07 0.06 -7.69
C ASN A 269 21.66 1.12 -8.64
N VAL A 270 22.08 0.72 -9.85
CA VAL A 270 22.71 1.62 -10.81
C VAL A 270 21.87 1.75 -12.08
N THR A 271 21.71 2.98 -12.53
CA THR A 271 21.08 3.31 -13.82
C THR A 271 22.16 3.42 -14.89
N LEU A 272 22.11 2.52 -15.88
CA LEU A 272 22.99 2.53 -17.05
C LEU A 272 22.31 3.28 -18.20
N THR A 273 23.07 4.10 -18.92
CA THR A 273 22.57 4.73 -20.16
C THR A 273 22.66 3.76 -21.33
N GLY A 274 21.79 3.91 -22.32
CA GLY A 274 21.83 3.08 -23.52
C GLY A 274 23.11 3.27 -24.33
N ALA A 275 23.69 4.47 -24.31
CA ALA A 275 25.03 4.71 -24.85
C ALA A 275 26.10 3.83 -24.19
N PHE A 276 26.04 3.64 -22.87
CA PHE A 276 26.92 2.73 -22.14
C PHE A 276 26.63 1.27 -22.48
N ILE A 277 25.36 0.84 -22.45
CA ILE A 277 24.96 -0.54 -22.76
C ILE A 277 25.41 -0.96 -24.16
N LYS A 278 25.36 -0.05 -25.14
CA LYS A 278 25.82 -0.32 -26.51
C LYS A 278 27.28 -0.71 -26.62
N GLN A 279 28.13 -0.26 -25.69
CA GLN A 279 29.55 -0.64 -25.65
C GLN A 279 29.75 -2.09 -25.20
N PHE A 280 28.73 -2.70 -24.59
CA PHE A 280 28.77 -4.06 -24.01
C PHE A 280 27.64 -4.92 -24.59
N PRO A 281 27.83 -5.53 -25.77
CA PRO A 281 26.75 -6.20 -26.51
C PRO A 281 26.12 -7.39 -25.77
N ASP A 282 26.84 -8.05 -24.88
CA ASP A 282 26.35 -9.19 -24.10
C ASP A 282 25.84 -8.81 -22.70
N LEU A 283 25.98 -7.55 -22.27
CA LEU A 283 25.65 -7.10 -20.91
C LEU A 283 24.17 -7.36 -20.59
N MET A 284 23.27 -7.05 -21.52
CA MET A 284 21.83 -7.28 -21.33
C MET A 284 21.50 -8.77 -21.22
N LYS A 285 22.11 -9.60 -22.09
CA LYS A 285 21.91 -11.05 -22.08
C LYS A 285 22.36 -11.67 -20.75
N LYS A 286 23.57 -11.32 -20.30
CA LYS A 286 24.13 -11.80 -19.03
C LYS A 286 23.38 -11.23 -17.83
N SER A 287 22.96 -9.97 -17.86
CA SER A 287 22.07 -9.39 -16.83
C SER A 287 20.78 -10.21 -16.68
N THR A 288 20.16 -10.62 -17.79
CA THR A 288 18.96 -11.46 -17.75
C THR A 288 19.25 -12.85 -17.20
N GLN A 289 20.40 -13.46 -17.55
CA GLN A 289 20.82 -14.75 -16.98
C GLN A 289 21.04 -14.64 -15.47
N PHE A 290 21.69 -13.56 -15.02
CA PHE A 290 21.90 -13.27 -13.60
C PHE A 290 20.56 -13.18 -12.86
N GLN A 291 19.65 -12.30 -13.28
CA GLN A 291 18.34 -12.10 -12.63
C GLN A 291 17.46 -13.35 -12.56
N ASN A 292 17.65 -14.31 -13.47
CA ASN A 292 16.86 -15.55 -13.52
C ASN A 292 17.49 -16.73 -12.76
N GLY A 293 18.59 -16.53 -12.05
CA GLY A 293 19.27 -17.64 -11.36
C GLY A 293 19.92 -18.65 -12.33
N ALA A 294 20.17 -18.26 -13.58
CA ALA A 294 20.56 -19.17 -14.66
C ALA A 294 22.09 -19.25 -14.89
N MET A 295 22.89 -18.52 -14.11
CA MET A 295 24.35 -18.59 -14.18
C MET A 295 24.87 -19.70 -13.27
N ASN A 296 25.77 -20.54 -13.78
CA ASN A 296 26.58 -21.39 -12.91
C ASN A 296 27.65 -20.56 -12.18
N LYS A 297 28.35 -21.18 -11.23
CA LYS A 297 29.33 -20.50 -10.37
C LYS A 297 30.46 -19.81 -11.15
N ASP A 298 30.99 -20.45 -12.20
CA ASP A 298 32.08 -19.88 -13.00
C ASP A 298 31.55 -18.76 -13.92
N GLU A 299 30.38 -18.94 -14.53
CA GLU A 299 29.69 -17.89 -15.31
C GLU A 299 29.38 -16.64 -14.48
N LEU A 300 28.95 -16.82 -13.22
CA LEU A 300 28.72 -15.75 -12.27
C LEU A 300 30.03 -15.01 -11.97
N LEU A 301 31.11 -15.73 -11.69
CA LEU A 301 32.41 -15.12 -11.41
C LEU A 301 32.97 -14.38 -12.63
N ASP A 302 32.82 -14.94 -13.84
CA ASP A 302 33.18 -14.27 -15.09
C ASP A 302 32.39 -12.98 -15.32
N PHE A 303 31.08 -13.00 -15.06
CA PHE A 303 30.21 -11.83 -15.17
C PHE A 303 30.59 -10.76 -14.14
N LEU A 304 30.85 -11.14 -12.89
CA LEU A 304 31.34 -10.24 -11.84
C LEU A 304 32.70 -9.62 -12.18
N LEU A 305 33.58 -10.41 -12.81
CA LEU A 305 34.93 -10.00 -13.17
C LEU A 305 34.99 -9.07 -14.38
N SER A 306 34.15 -9.30 -15.37
CA SER A 306 34.19 -8.56 -16.64
C SER A 306 33.24 -7.36 -16.61
N ASP A 307 31.96 -7.65 -16.72
CA ASP A 307 30.91 -6.67 -16.96
C ASP A 307 30.67 -5.82 -15.72
N ILE A 308 30.61 -6.43 -14.54
CA ILE A 308 30.31 -5.73 -13.28
C ILE A 308 31.50 -4.92 -12.76
N SER A 309 32.72 -5.45 -12.84
CA SER A 309 33.91 -4.70 -12.44
C SER A 309 34.12 -3.48 -13.35
N THR A 310 33.84 -3.61 -14.65
CA THR A 310 33.90 -2.51 -15.60
C THR A 310 32.86 -1.44 -15.28
N VAL A 311 31.61 -1.84 -15.05
CA VAL A 311 30.54 -0.94 -14.60
C VAL A 311 30.91 -0.21 -13.30
N ALA A 312 31.41 -0.95 -12.30
CA ALA A 312 31.78 -0.39 -11.00
C ALA A 312 32.99 0.57 -11.08
N ASN A 313 33.97 0.26 -11.92
CA ASN A 313 35.13 1.13 -12.16
C ASN A 313 34.74 2.41 -12.92
N THR A 314 33.78 2.35 -13.82
CA THR A 314 33.31 3.51 -14.59
C THR A 314 32.36 4.43 -13.81
N ILE A 315 31.57 3.88 -12.88
CA ILE A 315 30.44 4.62 -12.29
C ILE A 315 30.52 4.77 -10.75
N ASN A 316 31.28 3.92 -10.03
CA ASN A 316 31.26 3.88 -8.56
C ASN A 316 32.65 3.84 -7.90
N ASN A 317 33.66 4.51 -8.49
CA ASN A 317 35.06 4.51 -8.00
C ASN A 317 35.62 3.10 -7.70
N GLY A 318 35.14 2.05 -8.40
CA GLY A 318 35.60 0.68 -8.26
C GLY A 318 34.98 -0.15 -7.13
N ASN A 319 33.93 0.33 -6.44
CA ASN A 319 33.26 -0.47 -5.41
C ASN A 319 32.16 -1.38 -6.01
N THR A 320 32.53 -2.63 -6.28
CA THR A 320 31.69 -3.70 -6.87
C THR A 320 30.69 -4.32 -5.88
N ASN A 321 30.98 -4.32 -4.57
CA ASN A 321 30.17 -5.01 -3.56
C ASN A 321 28.78 -4.39 -3.41
N ASN A 322 28.69 -3.06 -3.42
CA ASN A 322 27.43 -2.33 -3.25
C ASN A 322 26.52 -2.37 -4.49
N LEU A 323 27.02 -2.88 -5.62
CA LEU A 323 26.28 -2.89 -6.88
C LEU A 323 25.20 -3.99 -6.93
N LEU A 324 25.52 -5.16 -6.37
CA LEU A 324 24.72 -6.38 -6.56
C LEU A 324 24.33 -7.09 -5.25
N PHE A 325 25.17 -7.06 -4.20
CA PHE A 325 24.96 -7.87 -3.00
C PHE A 325 24.66 -7.05 -1.73
N GLY A 326 24.64 -5.71 -1.82
CA GLY A 326 24.25 -4.82 -0.72
C GLY A 326 25.05 -5.01 0.59
N ASP A 327 24.42 -4.68 1.74
CA ASP A 327 25.00 -4.82 3.09
C ASP A 327 25.04 -6.30 3.57
N GLU A 328 24.57 -7.24 2.74
CA GLU A 328 24.61 -8.69 2.97
C GLU A 328 26.01 -9.28 2.74
N SER A 329 26.94 -8.53 2.13
CA SER A 329 28.31 -9.00 1.83
C SER A 329 29.29 -8.94 3.02
N LYS A 330 28.82 -8.74 4.27
CA LYS A 330 29.69 -8.59 5.46
C LYS A 330 30.56 -9.84 5.65
N GLY A 331 31.82 -9.76 5.23
CA GLY A 331 32.84 -10.82 5.35
C GLY A 331 33.39 -11.35 4.02
N ILE A 332 32.80 -10.99 2.88
CA ILE A 332 33.27 -11.40 1.55
C ILE A 332 34.21 -10.35 0.96
N ASN A 333 35.41 -10.78 0.56
CA ASN A 333 36.37 -9.90 -0.13
C ASN A 333 36.35 -10.20 -1.63
N LEU A 334 35.37 -9.63 -2.34
CA LEU A 334 35.15 -9.89 -3.76
C LEU A 334 36.38 -9.61 -4.62
N ASN A 335 37.11 -8.51 -4.36
CA ASN A 335 38.35 -8.19 -5.08
C ASN A 335 39.42 -9.27 -4.91
N LYS A 336 39.58 -9.79 -3.70
CA LYS A 336 40.52 -10.89 -3.44
C LYS A 336 40.09 -12.17 -4.16
N ILE A 337 38.80 -12.49 -4.16
CA ILE A 337 38.28 -13.69 -4.85
C ILE A 337 38.41 -13.60 -6.36
N LEU A 338 38.06 -12.46 -6.96
CA LEU A 338 38.25 -12.22 -8.39
C LEU A 338 39.74 -12.31 -8.77
N SER A 339 40.65 -11.82 -7.93
CA SER A 339 42.10 -11.96 -8.17
C SER A 339 42.58 -13.43 -8.15
N LEU A 340 42.04 -14.25 -7.24
CA LEU A 340 42.36 -15.68 -7.14
C LEU A 340 41.75 -16.45 -8.32
N TYR A 341 40.55 -16.06 -8.76
CA TYR A 341 39.89 -16.60 -9.94
C TYR A 341 40.69 -16.32 -11.23
N ILE A 342 41.26 -15.12 -11.38
CA ILE A 342 42.18 -14.80 -12.49
C ILE A 342 43.42 -15.69 -12.45
N LYS A 343 44.04 -15.88 -11.27
CA LYS A 343 45.20 -16.77 -11.14
C LYS A 343 44.84 -18.19 -11.58
N LYS A 344 43.71 -18.71 -11.07
CA LYS A 344 43.20 -20.05 -11.38
C LYS A 344 42.91 -20.24 -12.88
N SER A 345 42.21 -19.29 -13.51
CA SER A 345 41.88 -19.34 -14.95
C SER A 345 43.10 -19.24 -15.86
N LYS A 346 44.18 -18.59 -15.40
CA LYS A 346 45.49 -18.52 -16.10
C LYS A 346 46.43 -19.70 -15.78
N GLY A 347 45.98 -20.68 -15.00
CA GLY A 347 46.80 -21.84 -14.61
C GLY A 347 47.94 -21.51 -13.64
N ILE A 348 47.87 -20.37 -12.94
CA ILE A 348 48.87 -19.97 -11.95
C ILE A 348 48.59 -20.75 -10.64
N PRO A 349 49.59 -21.46 -10.06
CA PRO A 349 49.41 -22.21 -8.83
C PRO A 349 48.98 -21.32 -7.65
N LEU A 350 47.98 -21.78 -6.91
CA LEU A 350 47.51 -21.14 -5.67
C LEU A 350 48.09 -21.89 -4.46
N THR A 351 48.34 -21.18 -3.37
CA THR A 351 48.72 -21.84 -2.10
C THR A 351 47.53 -22.62 -1.51
N VAL A 352 47.80 -23.55 -0.59
CA VAL A 352 46.75 -24.32 0.11
C VAL A 352 45.75 -23.39 0.80
N GLU A 353 46.24 -22.32 1.41
CA GLU A 353 45.43 -21.28 2.06
C GLU A 353 44.60 -20.48 1.05
N GLU A 354 45.19 -20.11 -0.09
CA GLU A 354 44.47 -19.42 -1.18
C GLU A 354 43.36 -20.29 -1.78
N ILE A 355 43.57 -21.61 -1.91
CA ILE A 355 42.57 -22.56 -2.39
C ILE A 355 41.41 -22.68 -1.38
N ALA A 356 41.72 -22.83 -0.09
CA ALA A 356 40.71 -22.93 0.96
C ALA A 356 39.84 -21.66 1.02
N LEU A 357 40.49 -20.48 0.98
CA LEU A 357 39.81 -19.19 0.95
C LEU A 357 38.96 -19.01 -0.30
N TYR A 358 39.51 -19.35 -1.48
CA TYR A 358 38.80 -19.27 -2.75
C TYR A 358 37.51 -20.11 -2.71
N ASN A 359 37.60 -21.38 -2.31
CA ASN A 359 36.44 -22.27 -2.26
C ASN A 359 35.37 -21.72 -1.30
N GLN A 360 35.76 -21.43 -0.06
CA GLN A 360 34.84 -20.94 0.97
C GLN A 360 34.07 -19.68 0.52
N GLN A 361 34.77 -18.66 0.03
CA GLN A 361 34.10 -17.40 -0.32
C GLN A 361 33.40 -17.44 -1.66
N SER A 362 33.91 -18.20 -2.64
CA SER A 362 33.21 -18.36 -3.92
C SER A 362 31.92 -19.19 -3.77
N ASP A 363 31.89 -20.18 -2.87
CA ASP A 363 30.66 -20.89 -2.50
C ASP A 363 29.68 -19.97 -1.78
N ALA A 364 30.17 -19.11 -0.87
CA ALA A 364 29.33 -18.12 -0.20
C ALA A 364 28.71 -17.12 -1.19
N ILE A 365 29.49 -16.60 -2.15
CA ILE A 365 29.00 -15.70 -3.22
C ILE A 365 27.92 -16.39 -4.06
N TYR A 366 28.15 -17.64 -4.45
CA TYR A 366 27.17 -18.39 -5.24
C TYR A 366 25.90 -18.70 -4.43
N GLY A 367 26.03 -19.03 -3.15
CA GLY A 367 24.89 -19.22 -2.25
C GLY A 367 24.05 -17.95 -2.08
N MET A 368 24.70 -16.79 -1.95
CA MET A 368 24.02 -15.49 -1.93
C MET A 368 23.29 -15.21 -3.25
N TYR A 369 23.94 -15.48 -4.39
CA TYR A 369 23.33 -15.34 -5.71
C TYR A 369 22.05 -16.18 -5.85
N ILE A 370 22.10 -17.46 -5.48
CA ILE A 370 20.93 -18.35 -5.55
C ILE A 370 19.83 -17.93 -4.56
N THR A 371 20.19 -17.38 -3.41
CA THR A 371 19.21 -16.85 -2.45
C THR A 371 18.52 -15.60 -2.97
N MET A 372 19.28 -14.71 -3.61
CA MET A 372 18.78 -13.43 -4.15
C MET A 372 18.03 -13.60 -5.48
N CYS A 373 18.48 -14.53 -6.32
CA CYS A 373 17.95 -14.81 -7.64
C CYS A 373 17.79 -16.34 -7.79
N PRO A 374 16.76 -16.93 -7.18
CA PRO A 374 16.55 -18.37 -7.25
C PRO A 374 16.34 -18.81 -8.71
N PRO A 375 16.88 -19.97 -9.12
CA PRO A 375 16.65 -20.53 -10.44
C PRO A 375 15.16 -20.65 -10.68
N LYS A 376 14.72 -20.19 -11.86
CA LYS A 376 13.32 -20.26 -12.26
C LYS A 376 13.11 -21.31 -13.34
N ASP A 377 12.01 -22.06 -13.25
CA ASP A 377 11.55 -22.97 -14.29
C ASP A 377 11.11 -22.21 -15.56
N ASP A 378 10.70 -22.94 -16.60
CA ASP A 378 10.22 -22.36 -17.85
C ASP A 378 8.95 -21.50 -17.67
N ASN A 379 8.23 -21.67 -16.56
CA ASN A 379 7.06 -20.89 -16.18
C ASN A 379 7.38 -19.70 -15.26
N GLY A 380 8.66 -19.52 -14.89
CA GLY A 380 9.09 -18.42 -14.02
C GLY A 380 8.93 -18.70 -12.50
N GLN A 381 8.58 -19.92 -12.11
CA GLN A 381 8.46 -20.36 -10.71
C GLN A 381 9.83 -20.78 -10.17
N PRO A 382 10.15 -20.55 -8.88
CA PRO A 382 11.38 -21.07 -8.28
C PRO A 382 11.45 -22.61 -8.38
N VAL A 383 12.61 -23.14 -8.77
CA VAL A 383 12.89 -24.59 -8.89
C VAL A 383 13.17 -25.22 -7.53
#